data_AF-A0A2R6AUY0-F1
#
_entry.id   AF-A0A2R6AUY0-F1
#
_cell.length_a   1.000
_cell.length_b   1.000
_cell.length_c   1.000
_cell.angle_alpha   90.00
_cell.angle_beta   90.00
_cell.angle_gamma   90.00
#
_symmetry.space_group_name_H-M   'P 1'
#
loop_
_entity.id
_entity.type
_entity.pdbx_description
1 polymer ?
#
loop_
_entity_poly.entity_id
_entity_poly.type
_entity_poly.pdbx_seq_one_letter_code
_entity_poly.pdbx_strand_id
1 'polypeptide(L)'
;FHRYSTDRQWLVPHFEKMIYDQALLVYTYCEAYQATKNPLYAKTALETVEFVLREMRSKEGAFYTALDADSEGVEGKYYVWTLSEIEEVLPKDLAQLACSFFSVTKQGNFVLENEKSANVLSLSELGVLENPLFEEIRKKLFEARQKRVRPSLDDKILTDMNGLVIAALSKASYTLDEPKLSDFAEECARFILEK
;
A
#
# COMPACT_ATOMS: atom_id res chain seq x y z
N PHE A 1 3.00 -2.09 -0.14
CA PHE A 1 3.20 -3.44 0.44
C PHE A 1 3.32 -3.39 1.94
N HIS A 2 3.04 -4.50 2.61
CA HIS A 2 3.37 -4.75 4.02
C HIS A 2 4.72 -5.49 4.11
N ARG A 3 5.35 -5.49 5.28
CA ARG A 3 6.73 -5.97 5.46
C ARG A 3 6.92 -7.48 5.23
N TYR A 4 6.15 -8.31 5.93
CA TYR A 4 6.14 -9.77 5.79
C TYR A 4 4.77 -10.34 6.22
N SER A 5 4.56 -11.64 6.03
CA SER A 5 3.38 -12.33 6.56
C SER A 5 3.70 -13.01 7.89
N THR A 6 2.76 -12.93 8.84
CA THR A 6 2.84 -13.57 10.17
C THR A 6 2.27 -14.98 10.17
N ASP A 7 1.67 -15.42 9.06
CA ASP A 7 1.05 -16.74 8.92
C ASP A 7 1.64 -17.52 7.73
N ARG A 8 1.43 -18.84 7.71
CA ARG A 8 2.00 -19.72 6.68
C ARG A 8 1.25 -19.65 5.34
N GLN A 9 0.04 -19.09 5.32
CA GLN A 9 -0.79 -18.99 4.13
C GLN A 9 -0.58 -17.66 3.39
N TRP A 10 0.27 -16.77 3.91
CA TRP A 10 0.55 -15.44 3.34
C TRP A 10 -0.68 -14.53 3.28
N LEU A 11 -1.61 -14.71 4.22
CA LEU A 11 -2.87 -13.96 4.29
C LEU A 11 -2.82 -12.81 5.30
N VAL A 12 -2.17 -13.02 6.44
CA VAL A 12 -2.06 -12.03 7.51
C VAL A 12 -0.69 -11.36 7.40
N PRO A 13 -0.63 -10.07 7.04
CA PRO A 13 0.62 -9.33 7.05
C PRO A 13 0.96 -8.89 8.48
N HIS A 14 2.25 -8.67 8.73
CA HIS A 14 2.66 -7.68 9.74
C HIS A 14 2.37 -6.29 9.15
N PHE A 15 1.50 -5.51 9.80
CA PHE A 15 0.86 -4.38 9.13
C PHE A 15 1.77 -3.16 8.90
N GLU A 16 2.94 -3.13 9.54
CA GLU A 16 3.99 -2.13 9.33
C GLU A 16 4.35 -1.97 7.84
N LYS A 17 4.68 -0.73 7.46
CA LYS A 17 5.17 -0.42 6.12
C LYS A 17 6.49 0.33 6.21
N MET A 18 7.56 -0.34 5.79
CA MET A 18 8.88 0.26 5.72
C MET A 18 9.13 0.88 4.34
N ILE A 19 9.80 2.03 4.32
CA ILE A 19 10.10 2.75 3.08
C ILE A 19 11.03 1.96 2.16
N TYR A 20 12.00 1.25 2.72
CA TYR A 20 12.95 0.45 1.93
C TYR A 20 12.25 -0.71 1.22
N ASP A 21 11.24 -1.34 1.85
CA ASP A 21 10.44 -2.38 1.19
C ASP A 21 9.70 -1.80 0.00
N GLN A 22 9.11 -0.60 0.15
CA GLN A 22 8.41 0.05 -0.96
C GLN A 22 9.37 0.39 -2.09
N ALA A 23 10.54 0.98 -1.77
CA ALA A 23 11.54 1.38 -2.76
C ALA A 23 12.09 0.18 -3.54
N LEU A 24 12.48 -0.89 -2.82
CA LEU A 24 13.00 -2.11 -3.43
C LEU A 24 11.95 -2.81 -4.29
N LEU A 25 10.68 -2.84 -3.84
CA LEU A 25 9.59 -3.42 -4.63
C LEU A 25 9.29 -2.58 -5.87
N VAL A 26 9.25 -1.25 -5.79
CA VAL A 26 9.10 -0.39 -6.98
C VAL A 26 10.20 -0.70 -8.00
N TYR A 27 11.45 -0.77 -7.55
CA TYR A 27 12.58 -1.10 -8.43
C TYR A 27 12.40 -2.48 -9.08
N THR A 28 12.07 -3.50 -8.28
CA THR A 28 11.86 -4.88 -8.72
C THR A 28 10.71 -4.99 -9.73
N TYR A 29 9.58 -4.34 -9.47
CA TYR A 29 8.44 -4.33 -10.40
C TYR A 29 8.76 -3.59 -11.70
N CYS A 30 9.57 -2.54 -11.67
CA CYS A 30 10.07 -1.89 -12.88
C CYS A 30 10.93 -2.86 -13.71
N GLU A 31 11.86 -3.59 -13.08
CA GLU A 31 12.67 -4.58 -13.78
C GLU A 31 11.83 -5.74 -14.33
N ALA A 32 10.89 -6.24 -13.56
CA ALA A 32 9.95 -7.27 -14.00
C ALA A 32 9.12 -6.79 -15.19
N TYR A 33 8.64 -5.54 -15.17
CA TYR A 33 7.95 -4.95 -16.31
C TYR A 33 8.86 -4.82 -17.54
N GLN A 34 10.11 -4.37 -17.37
CA GLN A 34 11.05 -4.29 -18.49
C GLN A 34 11.30 -5.65 -19.14
N ALA A 35 11.45 -6.70 -18.33
CA ALA A 35 11.73 -8.05 -18.79
C ALA A 35 10.51 -8.75 -19.44
N THR A 36 9.32 -8.55 -18.88
CA THR A 36 8.12 -9.33 -19.26
C THR A 36 7.09 -8.55 -20.07
N LYS A 37 7.13 -7.21 -20.00
CA LYS A 37 6.10 -6.30 -20.51
C LYS A 37 4.69 -6.55 -19.96
N ASN A 38 4.58 -7.24 -18.82
CA ASN A 38 3.29 -7.44 -18.17
C ASN A 38 2.80 -6.12 -17.54
N PRO A 39 1.68 -5.52 -18.00
CA PRO A 39 1.20 -4.22 -17.53
C PRO A 39 0.83 -4.22 -16.05
N LEU A 40 0.54 -5.37 -15.44
CA LEU A 40 0.28 -5.47 -14.02
C LEU A 40 1.49 -4.99 -13.20
N TYR A 41 2.72 -5.31 -13.63
CA TYR A 41 3.93 -4.89 -12.92
C TYR A 41 4.16 -3.38 -13.00
N ALA A 42 3.91 -2.78 -14.17
CA ALA A 42 3.94 -1.33 -14.33
C ALA A 42 2.91 -0.63 -13.42
N LYS A 43 1.66 -1.12 -13.42
CA LYS A 43 0.60 -0.61 -12.55
C LYS A 43 0.98 -0.74 -11.07
N THR A 44 1.48 -1.90 -10.66
CA THR A 44 1.90 -2.13 -9.27
C THR A 44 3.04 -1.23 -8.83
N ALA A 45 4.05 -1.01 -9.69
CA ALA A 45 5.12 -0.06 -9.40
C ALA A 45 4.58 1.37 -9.21
N LEU A 46 3.73 1.84 -10.14
CA LEU A 46 3.16 3.18 -10.08
C LEU A 46 2.29 3.39 -8.84
N GLU A 47 1.38 2.47 -8.53
CA GLU A 47 0.52 2.57 -7.34
C GLU A 47 1.34 2.54 -6.02
N THR A 48 2.48 1.84 -6.02
CA THR A 48 3.40 1.83 -4.87
C THR A 48 4.11 3.17 -4.73
N VAL A 49 4.55 3.78 -5.84
CA VAL A 49 5.11 5.15 -5.84
C VAL A 49 4.07 6.16 -5.36
N GLU A 50 2.83 6.11 -5.85
CA GLU A 50 1.74 6.98 -5.41
C GLU A 50 1.47 6.85 -3.90
N PHE A 51 1.52 5.62 -3.37
CA PHE A 51 1.43 5.38 -1.93
C PHE A 51 2.58 6.06 -1.17
N VAL A 52 3.83 5.87 -1.62
CA VAL A 52 5.01 6.45 -0.97
C VAL A 52 4.95 7.98 -0.98
N LEU A 53 4.61 8.58 -2.12
CA LEU A 53 4.49 10.04 -2.26
C LEU A 53 3.39 10.62 -1.38
N ARG A 54 2.27 9.91 -1.22
CA ARG A 54 1.13 10.37 -0.43
C ARG A 54 1.33 10.21 1.07
N GLU A 55 1.94 9.11 1.50
CA GLU A 55 1.91 8.69 2.91
C GLU A 55 3.26 8.87 3.62
N MET A 56 4.37 8.85 2.89
CA MET A 56 5.72 8.75 3.47
C MET A 56 6.65 9.89 3.07
N ARG A 57 6.20 10.83 2.22
CA ARG A 57 7.02 11.98 1.80
C ARG A 57 6.92 13.11 2.82
N SER A 58 8.06 13.68 3.18
CA SER A 58 8.16 14.87 4.02
C SER A 58 7.80 16.13 3.24
N LYS A 59 7.45 17.20 3.96
CA LYS A 59 7.21 18.51 3.35
C LYS A 59 8.46 19.11 2.69
N GLU A 60 9.64 18.61 3.03
CA GLU A 60 10.93 19.10 2.56
C GLU A 60 11.47 18.28 1.38
N GLY A 61 10.74 17.27 0.91
CA GLY A 61 11.08 16.48 -0.28
C GLY A 61 11.78 15.14 -0.02
N ALA A 62 12.21 14.87 1.22
CA ALA A 62 12.73 13.56 1.63
C ALA A 62 11.61 12.58 2.02
N PHE A 63 11.97 11.37 2.42
CA PHE A 63 11.04 10.31 2.80
C PHE A 63 11.32 9.78 4.21
N TYR A 64 10.21 9.57 4.92
CA TYR A 64 10.15 9.00 6.26
C TYR A 64 10.35 7.49 6.24
N THR A 65 10.81 6.90 7.35
CA THR A 65 11.26 5.50 7.37
C THR A 65 10.12 4.48 7.41
N ALA A 66 9.03 4.78 8.11
CA ALA A 66 7.97 3.78 8.32
C ALA A 66 6.60 4.35 8.64
N LEU A 67 5.58 3.53 8.40
CA LEU A 67 4.29 3.59 9.10
C LEU A 67 4.18 2.39 10.02
N ASP A 68 3.81 2.65 11.26
CA ASP A 68 3.60 1.64 12.29
C ASP A 68 2.50 0.62 11.87
N ALA A 69 2.52 -0.54 12.50
CA ALA A 69 1.49 -1.56 12.37
C ALA A 69 0.23 -1.18 13.17
N ASP A 70 0.42 -0.46 14.28
CA ASP A 70 -0.62 -0.12 15.24
C ASP A 70 -1.41 1.13 14.83
N SER A 71 -2.72 1.07 15.03
CA SER A 71 -3.57 2.26 15.09
C SER A 71 -4.46 2.20 16.32
N GLU A 72 -4.46 3.27 17.11
CA GLU A 72 -5.12 3.32 18.43
C GLU A 72 -4.67 2.19 19.37
N GLY A 73 -3.39 1.82 19.29
CA GLY A 73 -2.77 0.77 20.12
C GLY A 73 -3.27 -0.65 19.81
N VAL A 74 -3.78 -0.88 18.59
CA VAL A 74 -4.17 -2.21 18.12
C VAL A 74 -3.58 -2.44 16.73
N GLU A 75 -2.78 -3.51 16.59
CA GLU A 75 -2.15 -3.88 15.32
C GLU A 75 -3.20 -4.10 14.22
N GLY A 76 -2.98 -3.52 13.04
CA GLY A 76 -3.77 -3.79 11.84
C GLY A 76 -5.17 -3.17 11.82
N LYS A 77 -5.63 -2.56 12.93
CA LYS A 77 -6.96 -1.93 13.08
C LYS A 77 -7.30 -0.96 11.94
N TYR A 78 -6.31 -0.21 11.45
CA TYR A 78 -6.50 0.71 10.33
C TYR A 78 -6.88 -0.01 9.01
N TYR A 79 -6.38 -1.22 8.79
CA TYR A 79 -6.42 -1.91 7.50
C TYR A 79 -7.53 -2.96 7.35
N VAL A 80 -8.02 -3.53 8.45
CA VAL A 80 -8.99 -4.63 8.45
C VAL A 80 -10.44 -4.15 8.37
N TRP A 81 -11.35 -5.02 7.94
CA TRP A 81 -12.76 -4.70 7.72
C TRP A 81 -13.70 -5.74 8.30
N THR A 82 -14.76 -5.31 8.96
CA THR A 82 -15.90 -6.21 9.22
C THR A 82 -16.82 -6.25 7.99
N LEU A 83 -17.65 -7.29 7.88
CA LEU A 83 -18.70 -7.34 6.86
C LEU A 83 -19.64 -6.13 6.97
N SER A 84 -20.03 -5.76 8.20
CA SER A 84 -20.94 -4.63 8.43
C SER A 84 -20.34 -3.30 7.95
N GLU A 85 -19.05 -3.06 8.18
CA GLU A 85 -18.38 -1.85 7.69
C GLU A 85 -18.39 -1.77 6.15
N ILE A 86 -18.23 -2.90 5.46
CA ILE A 86 -18.30 -2.95 3.99
C ILE A 86 -19.72 -2.65 3.52
N GLU A 87 -20.74 -3.23 4.16
CA GLU A 87 -22.16 -2.99 3.86
C GLU A 87 -22.62 -1.56 4.17
N GLU A 88 -21.99 -0.88 5.13
CA GLU A 88 -22.26 0.53 5.44
C GLU A 88 -21.63 1.48 4.41
N VAL A 89 -20.46 1.13 3.87
CA VAL A 89 -19.73 1.97 2.91
C VAL A 89 -20.24 1.81 1.49
N LEU A 90 -20.67 0.59 1.11
CA LEU A 90 -21.02 0.25 -0.26
C LEU A 90 -22.52 0.00 -0.41
N PRO A 91 -23.14 0.43 -1.53
CA PRO A 91 -24.46 -0.06 -1.91
C PRO A 91 -24.49 -1.59 -1.94
N LYS A 92 -25.65 -2.17 -1.61
CA LYS A 92 -25.84 -3.63 -1.43
C LYS A 92 -25.17 -4.50 -2.50
N ASP A 93 -25.37 -4.17 -3.79
CA ASP A 93 -24.83 -4.96 -4.90
C ASP A 93 -23.29 -4.89 -4.96
N LEU A 94 -22.71 -3.71 -4.67
CA LEU A 94 -21.26 -3.53 -4.61
C LEU A 94 -20.66 -4.16 -3.35
N ALA A 95 -21.37 -4.16 -2.23
CA ALA A 95 -20.94 -4.82 -1.00
C ALA A 95 -20.84 -6.34 -1.20
N GLN A 96 -21.84 -6.96 -1.84
CA GLN A 96 -21.82 -8.38 -2.17
C GLN A 96 -20.64 -8.72 -3.09
N LEU A 97 -20.40 -7.89 -4.10
CA LEU A 97 -19.28 -8.08 -5.02
C LEU A 97 -17.93 -7.89 -4.33
N ALA A 98 -17.78 -6.87 -3.49
CA ALA A 98 -16.58 -6.65 -2.69
C ALA A 98 -16.26 -7.84 -1.79
N CYS A 99 -17.28 -8.44 -1.16
CA CYS A 99 -17.09 -9.62 -0.33
C CYS A 99 -16.57 -10.81 -1.15
N SER A 100 -17.09 -11.01 -2.35
CA SER A 100 -16.62 -12.04 -3.29
C SER A 100 -15.20 -11.77 -3.80
N PHE A 101 -14.86 -10.50 -4.06
CA PHE A 101 -13.54 -10.09 -4.55
C PHE A 101 -12.45 -10.27 -3.50
N PHE A 102 -12.76 -9.94 -2.25
CA PHE A 102 -11.77 -9.84 -1.18
C PHE A 102 -11.85 -10.97 -0.14
N SER A 103 -12.51 -12.08 -0.50
CA SER A 103 -12.63 -13.28 0.36
C SER A 103 -13.16 -12.96 1.77
N VAL A 104 -14.11 -12.03 1.84
CA VAL A 104 -14.69 -11.56 3.12
C VAL A 104 -15.60 -12.63 3.69
N THR A 105 -15.43 -12.91 4.96
CA THR A 105 -16.31 -13.81 5.72
C THR A 105 -17.08 -13.05 6.78
N LYS A 106 -18.25 -13.58 7.17
CA LYS A 106 -19.06 -13.00 8.24
C LYS A 106 -18.35 -13.07 9.60
N GLN A 107 -17.60 -14.14 9.84
CA GLN A 107 -16.88 -14.38 11.09
C GLN A 107 -15.58 -13.58 11.19
N GLY A 108 -15.03 -13.14 10.06
CA GLY A 108 -13.66 -12.61 9.99
C GLY A 108 -12.65 -13.72 9.71
N ASN A 109 -11.53 -13.33 9.11
CA ASN A 109 -10.37 -14.20 8.84
C ASN A 109 -9.14 -13.82 9.68
N PHE A 110 -9.28 -12.82 10.57
CA PHE A 110 -8.22 -12.32 11.44
C PHE A 110 -8.82 -11.85 12.77
N VAL A 111 -8.12 -12.15 13.87
CA VAL A 111 -8.49 -11.75 15.21
C VAL A 111 -7.53 -10.66 15.67
N LEU A 112 -8.07 -9.48 15.95
CA LEU A 112 -7.33 -8.35 16.52
C LEU A 112 -6.94 -8.67 17.98
N GLU A 113 -5.93 -7.97 18.49
CA GLU A 113 -5.44 -8.16 19.87
C GLU A 113 -6.51 -7.92 20.95
N ASN A 114 -7.54 -7.12 20.64
CA ASN A 114 -8.68 -6.88 21.52
C ASN A 114 -9.82 -7.92 21.36
N GLU A 115 -9.49 -9.10 20.84
CA GLU A 115 -10.37 -10.26 20.60
C GLU A 115 -11.51 -10.00 19.59
N LYS A 116 -11.52 -8.87 18.90
CA LYS A 116 -12.49 -8.60 17.83
C LYS A 116 -12.05 -9.27 16.54
N SER A 117 -12.97 -9.98 15.88
CA SER A 117 -12.70 -10.59 14.58
C SER A 117 -13.04 -9.63 13.44
N ALA A 118 -12.18 -9.57 12.43
CA ALA A 118 -12.32 -8.77 11.22
C ALA A 118 -11.71 -9.51 10.02
N ASN A 119 -11.72 -8.90 8.84
CA ASN A 119 -11.13 -9.46 7.63
C ASN A 119 -9.91 -8.65 7.20
N VAL A 120 -8.79 -9.34 6.97
CA VAL A 120 -7.77 -8.89 6.03
C VAL A 120 -8.29 -9.18 4.63
N LEU A 121 -8.38 -8.14 3.81
CA LEU A 121 -8.86 -8.26 2.44
C LEU A 121 -7.79 -8.93 1.58
N SER A 122 -8.15 -10.03 0.92
CA SER A 122 -7.28 -10.76 0.00
C SER A 122 -8.04 -11.12 -1.27
N LEU A 123 -7.41 -10.93 -2.43
CA LEU A 123 -8.07 -11.25 -3.70
C LEU A 123 -8.42 -12.73 -3.75
N SER A 124 -9.67 -13.05 -4.09
CA SER A 124 -10.11 -14.43 -4.28
C SER A 124 -9.44 -15.06 -5.51
N GLU A 125 -9.24 -14.28 -6.56
CA GLU A 125 -8.49 -14.65 -7.76
C GLU A 125 -8.01 -13.41 -8.53
N LEU A 126 -7.04 -13.58 -9.43
CA LEU A 126 -6.49 -12.46 -10.22
C LEU A 126 -7.49 -11.89 -11.24
N GLY A 127 -8.42 -12.71 -11.77
CA GLY A 127 -9.41 -12.29 -12.76
C GLY A 127 -10.35 -11.18 -12.27
N VAL A 128 -10.49 -11.02 -10.95
CA VAL A 128 -11.23 -9.92 -10.31
C VAL A 128 -10.70 -8.55 -10.74
N LEU A 129 -9.41 -8.41 -11.02
CA LEU A 129 -8.80 -7.14 -11.42
C LEU A 129 -9.32 -6.60 -12.75
N GLU A 130 -9.89 -7.47 -13.59
CA GLU A 130 -10.46 -7.10 -14.89
C GLU A 130 -11.94 -6.66 -14.78
N ASN A 131 -12.56 -6.83 -13.61
CA ASN A 131 -13.93 -6.43 -13.42
C ASN A 131 -14.05 -4.89 -13.42
N PRO A 132 -14.97 -4.30 -14.21
CA PRO A 132 -15.08 -2.84 -14.33
C PRO A 132 -15.47 -2.13 -13.02
N LEU A 133 -16.05 -2.85 -12.06
CA LEU A 133 -16.45 -2.32 -10.76
C LEU A 133 -15.34 -2.44 -9.70
N PHE A 134 -14.23 -3.14 -9.99
CA PHE A 134 -13.16 -3.38 -9.02
C PHE A 134 -12.55 -2.08 -8.49
N GLU A 135 -12.18 -1.17 -9.39
CA GLU A 135 -11.57 0.11 -8.99
C GLU A 135 -12.55 1.04 -8.28
N GLU A 136 -13.84 1.01 -8.63
CA GLU A 136 -14.87 1.77 -7.92
C GLU A 136 -14.99 1.29 -6.47
N ILE A 137 -15.07 -0.03 -6.26
CA ILE A 137 -15.13 -0.64 -4.93
C ILE A 137 -13.87 -0.30 -4.14
N ARG A 138 -12.68 -0.50 -4.74
CA ARG A 138 -11.39 -0.22 -4.09
C ARG A 138 -11.30 1.24 -3.66
N LYS A 139 -11.74 2.18 -4.50
CA LYS A 139 -11.74 3.61 -4.21
C LYS A 139 -12.68 3.96 -3.05
N LYS A 140 -13.92 3.47 -3.05
CA LYS A 140 -14.88 3.74 -1.96
C LYS A 140 -14.40 3.20 -0.62
N LEU A 141 -13.86 1.98 -0.59
CA LEU A 141 -13.27 1.41 0.63
C LEU A 141 -12.04 2.22 1.08
N PHE A 142 -11.19 2.65 0.14
CA PHE A 142 -10.05 3.49 0.46
C PHE A 142 -10.46 4.83 1.09
N GLU A 143 -11.42 5.55 0.49
CA GLU A 143 -11.94 6.83 0.99
C GLU A 143 -12.57 6.70 2.38
N ALA A 144 -13.30 5.60 2.62
CA ALA A 144 -13.85 5.33 3.95
C ALA A 144 -12.74 5.04 4.98
N ARG A 145 -11.73 4.24 4.62
CA ARG A 145 -10.58 3.96 5.50
C ARG A 145 -9.80 5.21 5.88
N GLN A 146 -9.67 6.17 4.96
CA GLN A 146 -8.95 7.42 5.23
C GLN A 146 -9.53 8.26 6.38
N LYS A 147 -10.78 8.00 6.79
CA LYS A 147 -11.44 8.65 7.92
C LYS A 147 -11.09 8.03 9.28
N ARG A 148 -10.44 6.86 9.30
CA ARG A 148 -9.99 6.18 10.52
C ARG A 148 -8.73 6.86 11.08
N VAL A 149 -8.47 6.65 12.37
CA VAL A 149 -7.20 7.05 12.98
C VAL A 149 -6.07 6.31 12.25
N ARG A 150 -5.07 7.07 11.79
CA ARG A 150 -3.95 6.51 11.03
C ARG A 150 -2.93 5.87 11.97
N PRO A 151 -2.16 4.89 11.49
CA PRO A 151 -0.96 4.45 12.18
C PRO A 151 0.03 5.59 12.33
N SER A 152 0.85 5.51 13.39
CA SER A 152 1.93 6.46 13.62
C SER A 152 2.94 6.43 12.48
N LEU A 153 3.47 7.60 12.13
CA LEU A 153 4.52 7.76 11.13
C LEU A 153 5.85 7.89 11.86
N ASP A 154 6.82 7.01 11.56
CA ASP A 154 8.21 7.17 11.99
C ASP A 154 8.89 8.17 11.07
N ASP A 155 9.01 9.40 11.55
CA ASP A 155 9.41 10.58 10.78
C ASP A 155 10.93 10.75 10.64
N LYS A 156 11.71 9.73 10.99
CA LYS A 156 13.15 9.70 10.72
C LYS A 156 13.41 9.82 9.22
N ILE A 157 14.47 10.54 8.89
CA ILE A 157 14.99 10.65 7.54
C ILE A 157 16.41 10.07 7.56
N LEU A 158 16.58 8.92 6.91
CA LEU A 158 17.87 8.21 6.86
C LEU A 158 18.41 8.22 5.43
N THR A 159 19.68 8.60 5.28
CA THR A 159 20.37 8.76 3.98
C THR A 159 20.38 7.48 3.17
N ASP A 160 20.64 6.34 3.81
CA ASP A 160 20.69 5.02 3.16
C ASP A 160 19.33 4.63 2.55
N MET A 161 18.25 4.78 3.32
CA MET A 161 16.89 4.47 2.87
C MET A 161 16.39 5.45 1.80
N ASN A 162 16.69 6.75 1.95
CA ASN A 162 16.35 7.74 0.93
C ASN A 162 17.13 7.52 -0.37
N GLY A 163 18.37 7.03 -0.29
CA GLY A 163 19.13 6.59 -1.47
C GLY A 163 18.41 5.50 -2.27
N LEU A 164 17.78 4.53 -1.60
CA LEU A 164 16.95 3.52 -2.25
C LEU A 164 15.71 4.13 -2.92
N VAL A 165 15.06 5.09 -2.27
CA VAL A 165 13.90 5.79 -2.85
C VAL A 165 14.29 6.58 -4.10
N ILE A 166 15.40 7.33 -4.06
CA ILE A 166 15.93 8.08 -5.21
C ILE A 166 16.19 7.13 -6.38
N ALA A 167 16.83 5.98 -6.13
CA ALA A 167 17.09 4.97 -7.15
C ALA A 167 15.78 4.39 -7.72
N ALA A 168 14.82 4.07 -6.86
CA ALA A 168 13.52 3.54 -7.27
C ALA A 168 12.70 4.52 -8.10
N LEU A 169 12.63 5.79 -7.69
CA LEU A 169 11.94 6.85 -8.43
C LEU A 169 12.59 7.15 -9.77
N SER A 170 13.92 7.17 -9.83
CA SER A 170 14.68 7.34 -11.07
C SER A 170 14.43 6.18 -12.03
N LYS A 171 14.46 4.94 -11.52
CA LYS A 171 14.15 3.73 -12.30
C LYS A 171 12.71 3.74 -12.81
N ALA A 172 11.75 4.11 -11.97
CA ALA A 172 10.34 4.19 -12.32
C ALA A 172 10.07 5.28 -13.38
N SER A 173 10.66 6.47 -13.21
CA SER A 173 10.59 7.57 -14.19
C SER A 173 10.94 7.09 -15.60
N TYR A 174 12.12 6.47 -15.74
CA TYR A 174 12.60 5.96 -17.01
C TYR A 174 11.77 4.78 -17.53
N THR A 175 11.42 3.83 -16.66
CA THR A 175 10.80 2.56 -17.06
C THR A 175 9.33 2.72 -17.46
N LEU A 176 8.63 3.66 -16.81
CA LEU A 176 7.20 3.88 -16.97
C LEU A 176 6.88 5.09 -17.86
N ASP A 177 7.90 5.81 -18.34
CA ASP A 177 7.78 7.06 -19.11
C ASP A 177 7.03 8.16 -18.31
N GLU A 178 7.37 8.27 -17.02
CA GLU A 178 6.75 9.19 -16.07
C GLU A 178 7.77 10.21 -15.54
N PRO A 179 8.12 11.26 -16.32
CA PRO A 179 9.24 12.16 -16.01
C PRO A 179 9.09 12.93 -14.69
N LYS A 180 7.85 13.12 -14.20
CA LYS A 180 7.62 13.75 -12.89
C LYS A 180 8.23 12.96 -11.73
N LEU A 181 8.42 11.65 -11.89
CA LEU A 181 9.02 10.82 -10.84
C LEU A 181 10.51 11.14 -10.65
N SER A 182 11.21 11.56 -11.72
CA SER A 182 12.59 12.06 -11.59
C SER A 182 12.67 13.37 -10.84
N ASP A 183 11.67 14.25 -10.94
CA ASP A 183 11.64 15.51 -10.19
C ASP A 183 11.63 15.23 -8.67
N PHE A 184 10.81 14.26 -8.23
CA PHE A 184 10.80 13.83 -6.82
C PHE A 184 12.11 13.18 -6.38
N ALA A 185 12.77 12.44 -7.27
CA ALA A 185 14.09 11.87 -6.99
C ALA A 185 15.15 12.97 -6.83
N GLU A 186 15.14 13.99 -7.69
CA GLU A 186 16.07 15.12 -7.63
C GLU A 186 15.86 15.95 -6.37
N GLU A 187 14.61 16.27 -6.02
CA GLU A 187 14.29 17.00 -4.78
C GLU A 187 14.80 16.26 -3.54
N CYS A 188 14.57 14.95 -3.47
CA CYS A 188 15.07 14.13 -2.38
C CYS A 188 16.61 14.09 -2.35
N ALA A 189 17.26 13.91 -3.51
CA ALA A 189 18.72 13.94 -3.61
C ALA A 189 19.30 15.29 -3.15
N ARG A 190 18.67 16.40 -3.53
CA ARG A 190 19.07 17.74 -3.09
C ARG A 190 18.97 17.89 -1.58
N PHE A 191 17.85 17.47 -0.98
CA PHE A 191 17.68 17.49 0.48
C PHE A 191 18.81 16.72 1.19
N ILE A 192 19.14 15.53 0.70
CA ILE A 192 20.14 14.65 1.34
C ILE A 192 21.59 15.16 1.16
N LEU A 193 21.88 15.88 0.08
CA LEU A 193 23.21 16.42 -0.18
C LEU A 193 23.47 17.76 0.52
N GLU A 194 22.43 18.53 0.84
CA GLU A 194 22.53 19.88 1.40
C GLU A 194 22.43 19.92 2.94
N LYS A 195 21.89 18.88 3.58
CA LYS A 195 21.70 18.80 5.03
C LYS A 195 22.53 17.70 5.66
#